data_AF-A0A923DHV2-F1
#
_entry.id   AF-A0A923DHV2-F1
#
_cell.length_a   1.000
_cell.length_b   1.000
_cell.length_c   1.000
_cell.angle_alpha   90.00
_cell.angle_beta   90.00
_cell.angle_gamma   90.00
#
_symmetry.space_group_name_H-M   'P 1'
#
loop_
_entity.id
_entity.type
_entity.pdbx_description
1 polymer ?
#
loop_
_entity_poly.entity_id
_entity_poly.type
_entity_poly.pdbx_seq_one_letter_code
_entity_poly.pdbx_strand_id
1 'polypeptide(L)'
;EGIQCEKINRFVRRLEMRFSLPVIRWDEALSTKEAEELLRQRGMRREKQREVVDRIAASIILQGYLDAVGSGGKADNSSKTDEDN
;
A
#
# COMPACT_ATOMS: atom_id res chain seq x y z
N GLU A 1 -1.70 2.90 -24.89
CA GLU A 1 -1.98 2.07 -23.69
C GLU A 1 -2.07 0.61 -24.13
N GLY A 2 -1.47 -0.33 -23.39
CA GLY A 2 -1.47 -1.76 -23.76
C GLY A 2 -2.79 -2.47 -23.41
N ILE A 3 -2.98 -3.68 -23.92
CA ILE A 3 -4.16 -4.54 -23.70
C ILE A 3 -4.52 -4.68 -22.21
N GLN A 4 -3.51 -4.66 -21.32
CA GLN A 4 -3.70 -4.78 -19.88
C GLN A 4 -4.38 -3.55 -19.27
N CYS A 5 -4.03 -2.32 -19.69
CA CYS A 5 -4.69 -1.10 -19.22
C CYS A 5 -6.18 -1.11 -19.57
N GLU A 6 -6.53 -1.56 -20.78
CA GLU A 6 -7.93 -1.60 -21.21
C GLU A 6 -8.76 -2.57 -20.36
N LYS A 7 -8.20 -3.74 -20.01
CA LYS A 7 -8.85 -4.71 -19.11
C LYS A 7 -9.10 -4.11 -17.73
N ILE A 8 -8.13 -3.39 -17.17
CA ILE A 8 -8.26 -2.72 -15.87
C ILE A 8 -9.34 -1.64 -15.95
N ASN A 9 -9.32 -0.78 -16.97
CA ASN A 9 -10.31 0.28 -17.16
C ASN A 9 -11.73 -0.29 -17.29
N ARG A 10 -11.90 -1.42 -17.99
CA ARG A 10 -13.20 -2.11 -18.10
C ARG A 10 -13.66 -2.68 -16.77
N PHE A 11 -12.74 -3.18 -15.94
CA PHE A 11 -13.06 -3.68 -14.61
C PHE A 11 -13.46 -2.55 -13.65
N VAL A 12 -12.71 -1.44 -13.64
CA VAL A 12 -13.03 -0.23 -12.87
C VAL A 12 -14.44 0.25 -13.18
N ARG A 13 -14.79 0.40 -14.47
CA ARG A 13 -16.14 0.81 -14.87
C ARG A 13 -17.24 -0.12 -14.37
N ARG A 14 -16.99 -1.44 -14.37
CA ARG A 14 -17.95 -2.42 -13.82
C ARG A 14 -18.14 -2.26 -12.31
N LEU A 15 -17.08 -1.96 -11.57
CA LEU A 15 -17.15 -1.72 -10.14
C LEU A 15 -17.92 -0.43 -9.83
N GLU A 16 -17.61 0.66 -10.53
CA GLU A 16 -18.31 1.94 -10.38
C GLU A 16 -19.81 1.81 -10.65
N MET A 17 -20.19 1.13 -11.75
CA MET A 17 -21.61 0.90 -12.07
C MET A 17 -22.32 0.01 -11.05
N ARG A 18 -21.63 -0.99 -10.49
CA ARG A 18 -22.24 -1.96 -9.58
C ARG A 18 -22.44 -1.41 -8.17
N PHE A 19 -21.48 -0.65 -7.68
CA PHE A 19 -21.45 -0.21 -6.28
C PHE A 19 -21.77 1.27 -6.11
N SER A 20 -21.77 2.06 -7.19
CA SER A 20 -21.98 3.52 -7.13
C SER A 20 -21.04 4.24 -6.16
N LEU A 21 -19.84 3.67 -5.95
CA LEU A 21 -18.79 4.22 -5.11
C LEU A 21 -17.63 4.73 -5.99
N PRO A 22 -16.91 5.79 -5.57
CA PRO A 22 -15.70 6.23 -6.24
C PRO A 22 -14.66 5.11 -6.26
N VAL A 23 -14.17 4.73 -7.44
CA VAL A 23 -13.09 3.75 -7.58
C VAL A 23 -11.78 4.49 -7.84
N ILE A 24 -10.84 4.37 -6.90
CA ILE A 24 -9.51 4.96 -7.02
C ILE A 24 -8.56 3.87 -7.50
N ARG A 25 -7.82 4.17 -8.57
CA ARG A 25 -6.76 3.29 -9.05
C ARG A 25 -5.50 3.59 -8.24
N TRP A 26 -4.95 2.58 -7.59
CA TRP A 26 -3.71 2.65 -6.84
C TRP A 26 -2.70 1.66 -7.44
N ASP A 27 -1.42 2.04 -7.49
CA ASP A 27 -0.37 1.16 -7.98
C ASP A 27 0.11 0.24 -6.86
N GLU A 28 0.03 -1.06 -7.09
CA GLU A 28 0.45 -2.11 -6.13
C GLU A 28 1.91 -2.54 -6.34
N ALA A 29 2.61 -1.91 -7.28
CA ALA A 29 3.99 -2.27 -7.64
C ALA A 29 4.88 -2.42 -6.40
N LEU A 30 5.67 -3.49 -6.38
CA LEU A 30 6.67 -3.81 -5.35
C LEU A 30 6.13 -4.12 -3.94
N SER A 31 4.81 -4.06 -3.69
CA SER A 31 4.21 -4.37 -2.38
C SER A 31 4.60 -5.75 -1.83
N THR A 32 4.61 -6.78 -2.68
CA THR A 32 5.10 -8.13 -2.31
C THR A 32 6.58 -8.12 -1.95
N LYS A 33 7.41 -7.40 -2.73
CA LYS A 33 8.85 -7.32 -2.51
C LYS A 33 9.17 -6.60 -1.19
N GLU A 34 8.42 -5.54 -0.89
CA GLU A 34 8.52 -4.82 0.37
C GLU A 34 8.06 -5.67 1.56
N ALA A 35 6.96 -6.41 1.41
CA ALA A 35 6.48 -7.36 2.41
C ALA A 35 7.51 -8.48 2.71
N GLU A 36 8.09 -9.09 1.66
CA GLU A 36 9.12 -10.11 1.78
C GLU A 36 10.38 -9.57 2.48
N GLU A 37 10.81 -8.37 2.12
CA GLU A 37 11.98 -7.72 2.73
C GLU A 37 11.74 -7.41 4.21
N LEU A 38 10.57 -6.87 4.56
CA LEU A 38 10.17 -6.63 5.95
C LEU A 38 10.17 -7.92 6.78
N LEU A 39 9.62 -9.00 6.24
CA LEU A 39 9.57 -10.29 6.90
C LEU A 39 10.95 -10.94 7.05
N ARG A 40 11.83 -10.72 6.07
CA ARG A 40 13.22 -11.19 6.09
C ARG A 40 14.02 -10.46 7.15
N GLN A 41 13.86 -9.14 7.25
CA GLN A 41 14.48 -8.31 8.30
C GLN A 41 14.04 -8.73 9.71
N ARG A 42 12.79 -9.20 9.86
CA ARG A 42 12.27 -9.78 11.11
C ARG A 42 12.73 -11.21 11.40
N GLY A 43 13.63 -11.77 10.58
CA GLY A 43 14.21 -13.10 10.80
C GLY A 43 13.24 -14.26 10.57
N MET A 44 12.15 -14.05 9.83
CA MET A 44 11.16 -15.10 9.58
C MET A 44 11.65 -16.10 8.53
N ARG A 45 11.45 -17.39 8.77
CA ARG A 45 11.76 -18.46 7.78
C ARG A 45 10.82 -18.39 6.58
N ARG A 46 11.34 -18.67 5.38
CA ARG A 46 10.62 -18.58 4.09
C ARG A 46 9.25 -19.28 4.05
N GLU A 47 9.12 -20.43 4.72
CA GLU A 47 7.85 -21.17 4.81
C GLU A 47 6.77 -20.32 5.50
N LYS A 48 7.10 -19.77 6.68
CA LYS A 48 6.20 -18.87 7.41
C LYS A 48 5.99 -17.55 6.67
N GLN A 49 6.99 -17.05 5.95
CA GLN A 49 6.85 -15.81 5.17
C GLN A 49 5.75 -15.93 4.12
N ARG A 50 5.69 -17.06 3.39
CA ARG A 50 4.66 -17.30 2.36
C ARG A 50 3.24 -17.28 2.91
N GLU A 51 3.05 -17.65 4.17
CA GLU A 51 1.72 -17.64 4.81
C GLU A 51 1.22 -16.22 5.15
N VAL A 52 2.14 -15.27 5.38
CA VAL A 52 1.79 -13.90 5.83
C VAL A 52 2.11 -12.80 4.83
N VAL A 53 2.84 -13.09 3.74
CA VAL A 53 3.27 -12.10 2.75
C VAL A 53 2.09 -11.36 2.12
N ASP A 54 1.03 -12.06 1.73
CA ASP A 54 -0.14 -11.46 1.09
C ASP A 54 -0.87 -10.48 2.01
N ARG A 55 -1.00 -10.83 3.30
CA ARG A 55 -1.62 -9.96 4.29
C ARG A 55 -0.80 -8.69 4.52
N ILE A 56 0.52 -8.82 4.55
CA ILE A 56 1.42 -7.67 4.73
C ILE A 56 1.41 -6.80 3.48
N ALA A 57 1.46 -7.38 2.29
CA ALA A 57 1.34 -6.64 1.03
C ALA A 57 0.04 -5.83 0.97
N ALA A 58 -1.10 -6.45 1.33
CA ALA A 58 -2.39 -5.74 1.41
C ALA A 58 -2.36 -4.56 2.41
N SER A 59 -1.68 -4.73 3.54
CA SER A 59 -1.52 -3.67 4.54
C SER A 59 -0.63 -2.54 4.02
N ILE A 60 0.44 -2.86 3.29
CA ILE A 60 1.35 -1.88 2.65
C ILE A 60 0.62 -1.08 1.58
N ILE A 61 -0.18 -1.74 0.73
CA ILE A 61 -1.00 -1.06 -0.30
C ILE A 61 -1.93 -0.04 0.35
N LEU A 62 -2.65 -0.45 1.40
CA LEU A 62 -3.54 0.44 2.13
C LEU A 62 -2.78 1.59 2.79
N GLN A 63 -1.65 1.30 3.44
CA GLN A 63 -0.83 2.32 4.10
C GLN A 63 -0.31 3.34 3.09
N GLY A 64 0.18 2.90 1.93
CA GLY A 64 0.63 3.80 0.86
C GLY A 64 -0.48 4.71 0.35
N TYR A 65 -1.70 4.16 0.17
CA TYR A 65 -2.86 4.98 -0.19
C TYR A 65 -3.20 6.00 0.90
N LEU A 66 -3.24 5.57 2.17
CA LEU A 66 -3.55 6.44 3.30
C LEU A 66 -2.50 7.53 3.51
N ASP A 67 -1.22 7.25 3.29
CA ASP A 67 -0.15 8.24 3.39
C ASP A 67 -0.25 9.28 2.27
N ALA A 68 -0.61 8.88 1.05
CA ALA A 68 -0.80 9.80 -0.05
C ALA A 68 -2.02 10.71 0.13
N VAL A 69 -3.11 10.19 0.70
CA VAL A 69 -4.30 11.00 1.03
C VAL A 69 -4.09 11.83 2.30
N GLY A 70 -3.41 11.25 3.30
CA GLY A 70 -3.14 11.83 4.62
C GLY A 70 -2.03 12.89 4.66
N SER A 71 -1.25 13.02 3.59
CA SER A 71 -0.28 14.11 3.42
C SER A 71 -0.93 15.51 3.36
N GLY A 72 -2.27 15.59 3.36
CA GLY A 72 -3.02 16.83 3.64
C GLY A 72 -3.18 17.19 5.12
N GLY A 73 -2.63 16.41 6.07
CA GLY A 73 -2.89 16.57 7.50
C GLY A 73 -1.75 16.25 8.49
N LYS A 74 -0.52 15.98 8.04
CA LYS A 74 0.64 15.95 8.94
C LYS A 74 1.38 17.29 8.88
N ALA A 75 0.84 18.25 9.65
CA ALA A 75 1.66 19.28 10.22
C ALA A 75 2.75 18.58 11.06
N ASP A 76 3.98 18.85 10.65
CA ASP A 76 5.20 18.87 11.43
C ASP A 76 4.97 18.68 12.94
N ASN A 77 5.35 17.51 13.44
CA ASN A 77 5.62 17.35 14.86
C ASN A 77 6.89 16.51 15.05
N SER A 78 7.99 17.03 14.51
CA SER A 78 9.31 16.83 15.13
C SER A 78 9.71 18.12 15.83
N SER A 79 9.04 18.44 16.94
CA SER A 79 9.56 19.40 17.91
C SER A 79 9.74 18.70 19.26
N LYS A 80 10.93 18.92 19.84
CA LYS A 80 11.44 18.50 21.17
C LYS A 80 11.95 17.06 21.28
N THR A 81 13.20 16.80 21.67
CA THR A 81 14.18 17.62 22.42
C THR A 81 15.57 17.02 22.22
N ASP A 82 16.50 17.81 21.70
CA ASP A 82 17.93 17.74 22.04
C ASP A 82 18.37 19.17 22.38
N GLU A 83 19.26 19.31 23.37
CA GLU A 83 19.97 20.54 23.81
C GLU A 83 19.22 21.51 24.77
N ASP A 84 19.40 21.32 26.08
CA ASP A 84 20.34 22.12 26.90
C ASP A 84 20.18 21.85 28.41
N ASN A 85 21.34 21.67 29.08
CA ASN A 85 21.66 21.51 30.52
C ASN A 85 21.65 20.10 31.13
#